data_AF-A0A836UBF0-F1
#
_entry.id   AF-A0A836UBF0-F1
#
_cell.length_a   1.000
_cell.length_b   1.000
_cell.length_c   1.000
_cell.angle_alpha   90.00
_cell.angle_beta   90.00
_cell.angle_gamma   90.00
#
_symmetry.space_group_name_H-M   'P 1'
#
loop_
_entity.id
_entity.type
_entity.pdbx_description
1 polymer ?
#
loop_
_entity_poly.entity_id
_entity_poly.type
_entity_poly.pdbx_seq_one_letter_code
_entity_poly.pdbx_strand_id
1 'polypeptide(L)'
;MAVWLDIIGSFLFGSLLVLNVLRLNGDMTDQSYRTILEYTAQSGALSVALIVDEDSRKAGYGVTGAAITIADTADIEFLSDLGADGSVDTLRYYLGDLVTTTP
;
A
#
# COMPACT_ATOMS: atom_id res chain seq x y z
N MET A 1 -13.23 20.81 58.06
CA MET A 1 -11.94 20.20 57.64
C MET A 1 -12.12 19.07 56.63
N ALA A 2 -13.15 18.21 56.72
CA ALA A 2 -13.41 17.16 55.73
C ALA A 2 -13.74 17.68 54.31
N VAL A 3 -14.54 18.75 54.20
CA VAL A 3 -14.96 19.33 52.91
C VAL A 3 -13.79 19.76 52.01
N TRP A 4 -12.74 20.34 52.59
CA TRP A 4 -11.56 20.74 51.82
C TRP A 4 -10.77 19.53 51.29
N LEU A 5 -10.72 18.44 52.04
CA LEU A 5 -10.08 17.20 51.62
C LEU A 5 -10.87 16.52 50.49
N ASP A 6 -12.20 16.54 50.58
CA ASP A 6 -13.08 15.98 49.55
C ASP A 6 -12.98 16.75 48.23
N ILE A 7 -12.89 18.09 48.29
CA ILE A 7 -12.70 18.96 47.12
C ILE A 7 -11.34 18.70 46.47
N ILE A 8 -10.26 18.62 47.25
CA ILE A 8 -8.92 18.39 46.72
C ILE A 8 -8.82 16.97 46.11
N GLY A 9 -9.38 15.96 46.78
CA GLY A 9 -9.39 14.59 46.29
C GLY A 9 -10.14 14.46 44.96
N SER A 10 -11.35 15.01 44.87
CA SER A 10 -12.14 14.97 43.64
C SER A 10 -11.48 15.71 42.48
N PHE A 11 -10.81 16.84 42.73
CA PHE A 11 -10.07 17.57 41.70
C PHE A 11 -8.86 16.78 41.18
N LEU A 12 -8.10 16.14 42.07
CA LEU A 12 -6.94 15.31 41.68
C LEU A 12 -7.38 14.09 40.86
N PHE A 13 -8.40 13.36 41.30
CA PHE A 13 -8.91 12.20 40.56
C PHE A 13 -9.55 12.60 39.23
N GLY A 14 -10.30 13.71 39.19
CA GLY A 14 -10.87 14.25 37.96
C GLY A 14 -9.78 14.64 36.96
N SER A 15 -8.72 15.31 37.42
CA SER A 15 -7.60 15.71 36.56
C SER A 15 -6.84 14.51 36.01
N LEU A 16 -6.58 13.49 36.82
CA LEU A 16 -5.95 12.25 36.36
C LEU A 16 -6.81 11.53 35.32
N LEU A 17 -8.13 11.51 35.50
CA LEU A 17 -9.03 10.92 34.52
C LEU A 17 -8.98 11.67 33.18
N VAL A 18 -9.02 13.00 33.21
CA VAL A 18 -8.89 13.83 32.01
C VAL A 18 -7.56 13.58 31.30
N LEU A 19 -6.44 13.53 32.03
CA LEU A 19 -5.13 13.25 31.45
C LEU A 19 -5.06 11.86 30.80
N ASN A 20 -5.69 10.85 31.40
CA ASN A 20 -5.76 9.51 30.80
C ASN A 20 -6.60 9.49 29.51
N VAL A 21 -7.73 10.20 29.48
CA VAL A 21 -8.56 10.33 28.27
C VAL A 21 -7.81 11.06 27.16
N LEU A 22 -7.08 12.14 27.49
CA LEU A 22 -6.25 12.86 26.53
C LEU A 22 -5.15 11.99 25.95
N ARG A 23 -4.48 11.20 26.81
CA ARG A 23 -3.46 10.26 26.36
C ARG A 23 -4.05 9.17 25.45
N LEU A 24 -5.17 8.57 25.86
CA LEU A 24 -5.87 7.58 25.06
C LEU A 24 -6.26 8.14 23.69
N ASN A 25 -6.74 9.38 23.64
CA ASN A 25 -7.08 10.03 22.38
C ASN A 25 -5.86 10.20 21.46
N GLY A 26 -4.72 10.65 22.01
CA GLY A 26 -3.47 10.73 21.28
C GLY A 26 -3.01 9.37 20.75
N ASP A 27 -2.99 8.35 21.62
CA ASP A 27 -2.61 6.98 21.24
C ASP A 27 -3.51 6.41 20.13
N MET A 28 -4.83 6.66 20.20
CA MET A 28 -5.77 6.25 19.16
C MET A 28 -5.57 6.99 17.83
N THR A 29 -5.28 8.29 17.87
CA THR A 29 -4.96 9.07 16.67
C THR A 29 -3.69 8.58 16.00
N ASP A 30 -2.63 8.33 16.76
CA ASP A 30 -1.37 7.81 16.24
C ASP A 30 -1.54 6.41 15.64
N GLN A 31 -2.30 5.54 16.32
CA GLN A 31 -2.61 4.21 15.80
C GLN A 31 -3.44 4.27 14.51
N SER A 32 -4.45 5.15 14.46
CA SER A 32 -5.25 5.35 13.25
C SER A 32 -4.39 5.84 12.09
N TYR A 33 -3.51 6.81 12.31
CA TYR A 33 -2.61 7.33 11.29
C TYR A 33 -1.69 6.23 10.73
N ARG A 34 -1.05 5.44 11.61
CA ARG A 34 -0.21 4.30 11.20
C ARG A 34 -1.00 3.27 10.40
N THR A 35 -2.22 2.97 10.83
CA THR A 35 -3.10 2.01 10.16
C THR A 35 -3.48 2.48 8.76
N ILE A 36 -3.78 3.76 8.59
CA ILE A 36 -4.10 4.34 7.27
C ILE A 36 -2.89 4.26 6.35
N LEU A 37 -1.70 4.65 6.81
CA LEU A 37 -0.48 4.57 6.01
C LEU A 37 -0.17 3.14 5.55
N GLU A 38 -0.24 2.18 6.47
CA GLU A 38 -0.04 0.76 6.18
C GLU A 38 -1.07 0.28 5.14
N TYR A 39 -2.35 0.60 5.35
CA TYR A 39 -3.41 0.25 4.42
C TYR A 39 -3.19 0.85 3.02
N THR A 40 -2.79 2.11 2.92
CA THR A 40 -2.49 2.76 1.64
C THR A 40 -1.33 2.08 0.92
N ALA A 41 -0.24 1.76 1.64
CA ALA A 41 0.91 1.05 1.07
C ALA A 41 0.50 -0.34 0.57
N GLN A 42 -0.24 -1.10 1.37
CA GLN A 42 -0.73 -2.43 1.00
C GLN A 42 -1.70 -2.39 -0.19
N SER A 43 -2.64 -1.44 -0.20
CA SER A 43 -3.59 -1.28 -1.31
C SER A 43 -2.88 -0.89 -2.61
N GLY A 44 -1.85 -0.04 -2.54
CA GLY A 44 -1.05 0.31 -3.70
C GLY A 44 -0.28 -0.89 -4.25
N ALA A 45 0.38 -1.65 -3.36
CA ALA A 45 1.08 -2.87 -3.74
C ALA A 45 0.14 -3.92 -4.35
N LEU A 46 -1.06 -4.10 -3.78
CA LEU A 46 -2.09 -5.00 -4.33
C LEU A 46 -2.56 -4.56 -5.71
N SER A 47 -2.79 -3.26 -5.92
CA SER A 47 -3.20 -2.74 -7.23
C SER A 47 -2.16 -3.03 -8.31
N VAL A 48 -0.87 -2.83 -8.00
CA VAL A 48 0.22 -3.14 -8.94
C VAL A 48 0.29 -4.65 -9.18
N ALA A 49 0.17 -5.47 -8.13
CA ALA A 49 0.17 -6.91 -8.26
C ALA A 49 -0.97 -7.42 -9.16
N LEU A 50 -2.17 -6.85 -9.07
CA LEU A 50 -3.31 -7.22 -9.93
C LEU A 50 -3.07 -6.86 -11.40
N ILE A 51 -2.44 -5.72 -11.68
CA ILE A 51 -2.08 -5.34 -13.06
C ILE A 51 -1.06 -6.34 -13.62
N VAL A 52 0.01 -6.60 -12.87
CA VAL A 52 1.04 -7.55 -13.29
C VAL A 52 0.47 -8.96 -13.46
N ASP A 53 -0.43 -9.40 -12.58
CA ASP A 53 -1.07 -10.73 -12.67
C ASP A 53 -1.95 -10.84 -13.92
N GLU A 54 -2.80 -9.85 -14.19
CA GLU A 54 -3.67 -9.86 -15.37
C GLU A 54 -2.87 -9.81 -16.68
N ASP A 55 -1.80 -9.00 -16.74
CA ASP A 55 -0.93 -8.94 -17.92
C ASP A 55 -0.13 -10.24 -18.09
N SER A 56 0.40 -10.80 -16.99
CA SER A 56 1.13 -12.06 -17.01
C SER A 56 0.24 -13.22 -17.46
N ARG A 57 -1.05 -13.20 -17.10
CA ARG A 57 -2.04 -14.18 -17.56
C ARG A 57 -2.28 -14.12 -19.07
N LYS A 58 -2.09 -12.95 -19.68
CA LYS A 58 -2.19 -12.74 -21.12
C LYS A 58 -0.85 -12.94 -21.84
N ALA A 59 0.24 -13.28 -21.16
CA ALA A 59 1.52 -13.51 -21.81
C ALA A 59 1.40 -14.58 -22.92
N GLY A 60 1.78 -14.21 -24.15
CA GLY A 60 1.66 -15.05 -25.34
C GLY A 60 0.29 -15.10 -26.01
N TYR A 61 -0.70 -14.35 -25.51
CA TYR A 61 -1.98 -14.20 -26.20
C TYR A 61 -1.77 -13.52 -27.56
N GLY A 62 -2.32 -14.10 -28.63
CA GLY A 62 -2.17 -13.58 -30.00
C GLY A 62 -0.79 -13.78 -30.64
N VAL A 63 0.17 -14.40 -29.94
CA VAL A 63 1.55 -14.58 -30.41
C VAL A 63 1.75 -15.97 -30.99
N THR A 64 2.37 -16.05 -32.17
CA THR A 64 2.83 -17.32 -32.75
C THR A 64 4.34 -17.46 -32.52
N GLY A 65 4.76 -18.47 -31.76
CA GLY A 65 6.17 -18.74 -31.46
C GLY A 65 6.55 -18.48 -30.00
N ALA A 66 7.80 -18.08 -29.76
CA ALA A 66 8.28 -17.77 -28.41
C ALA A 66 7.69 -16.44 -27.94
N ALA A 67 6.85 -16.49 -26.90
CA ALA A 67 6.18 -15.33 -26.35
C ALA A 67 6.96 -14.65 -25.21
N ILE A 68 7.86 -15.36 -24.55
CA ILE A 68 8.71 -14.80 -23.49
C ILE A 68 10.07 -14.48 -24.12
N THR A 69 10.48 -13.22 -24.06
CA THR A 69 11.74 -12.73 -24.65
C THR A 69 12.84 -12.56 -23.61
N ILE A 70 12.48 -12.17 -22.39
CA ILE A 70 13.40 -12.07 -21.24
C ILE A 70 12.77 -12.77 -20.04
N ALA A 71 13.54 -13.60 -19.37
CA ALA A 71 13.17 -14.23 -18.11
C ALA A 71 14.42 -14.31 -17.22
N ASP A 72 14.62 -13.28 -16.40
CA ASP A 72 15.66 -13.21 -15.39
C ASP A 72 15.04 -13.04 -14.00
N THR A 73 15.87 -13.13 -12.97
CA THR A 73 15.52 -12.99 -11.55
C THR A 73 14.84 -11.67 -11.18
N ALA A 74 15.05 -10.61 -11.95
CA ALA A 74 14.55 -9.26 -11.67
C ALA A 74 13.95 -8.56 -12.90
N ASP A 75 13.80 -9.27 -14.02
CA ASP A 75 13.36 -8.71 -15.29
C ASP A 75 12.60 -9.78 -16.07
N ILE A 76 11.39 -9.44 -16.52
CA ILE A 76 10.58 -10.29 -17.37
C ILE A 76 10.04 -9.46 -18.53
N GLU A 77 10.22 -9.97 -19.73
CA GLU A 77 9.69 -9.38 -20.95
C GLU A 77 8.92 -10.44 -21.72
N PHE A 78 7.70 -10.09 -22.13
CA PHE A 78 6.86 -10.97 -22.93
C PHE A 78 6.03 -10.20 -23.94
N LEU A 79 5.60 -10.93 -24.95
CA LEU A 79 4.78 -10.48 -26.06
C LEU A 79 3.33 -10.87 -25.79
N SER A 80 2.39 -9.97 -26.05
CA SER A 80 0.96 -10.24 -25.90
C SER A 80 0.12 -9.24 -26.69
N ASP A 81 -0.97 -9.70 -27.30
CA ASP A 81 -2.04 -8.81 -27.80
C ASP A 81 -2.96 -8.44 -26.62
N LEU A 82 -2.59 -7.40 -25.86
CA LEU A 82 -3.34 -7.00 -24.67
C LEU A 82 -4.69 -6.37 -25.01
N GLY A 83 -4.76 -5.68 -26.14
CA GLY A 83 -5.92 -4.97 -26.66
C GLY A 83 -6.94 -5.86 -27.39
N ALA A 84 -6.56 -7.11 -27.71
CA ALA A 84 -7.31 -8.00 -28.59
C ALA A 84 -7.62 -7.35 -29.95
N ASP A 85 -6.71 -6.52 -30.45
CA ASP A 85 -6.84 -5.81 -31.74
C ASP A 85 -6.06 -6.50 -32.87
N GLY A 86 -5.40 -7.62 -32.56
CA GLY A 86 -4.55 -8.38 -33.49
C GLY A 86 -3.12 -7.85 -33.60
N SER A 87 -2.76 -6.79 -32.87
CA SER A 87 -1.40 -6.30 -32.75
C SER A 87 -0.71 -6.93 -31.55
N VAL A 88 0.55 -7.35 -31.72
CA VAL A 88 1.34 -7.90 -30.62
C VAL A 88 2.10 -6.77 -29.93
N ASP A 89 1.83 -6.56 -28.65
CA ASP A 89 2.57 -5.63 -27.79
C ASP A 89 3.75 -6.32 -27.11
N THR A 90 4.74 -5.52 -26.71
CA THR A 90 5.87 -5.97 -25.88
C THR A 90 5.78 -5.32 -24.51
N LEU A 91 5.73 -6.13 -23.46
CA LEU A 91 5.69 -5.68 -22.08
C LEU A 91 6.95 -6.11 -21.37
N ARG A 92 7.53 -5.18 -20.60
CA ARG A 92 8.70 -5.44 -19.77
C ARG A 92 8.48 -4.94 -18.35
N TYR A 93 8.66 -5.83 -17.40
CA TYR A 93 8.64 -5.55 -15.98
C TYR A 93 10.02 -5.81 -15.40
N TYR A 94 10.63 -4.80 -14.78
CA TYR A 94 11.94 -4.92 -14.15
C TYR A 94 11.96 -4.29 -12.77
N LEU A 95 12.76 -4.86 -11.87
CA LEU A 95 13.08 -4.27 -10.58
C LEU A 95 14.22 -3.28 -10.76
N GLY A 96 13.99 -2.01 -10.45
CA GLY A 96 15.00 -0.97 -10.53
C GLY A 96 14.49 0.35 -9.98
N ASP A 97 15.40 1.33 -9.86
CA ASP A 97 15.00 2.71 -9.61
C ASP A 97 14.21 3.24 -10.80
N LEU A 98 13.24 4.14 -10.54
CA LEU A 98 12.45 4.77 -11.59
C LEU A 98 13.39 5.39 -12.63
N VAL A 99 13.42 4.81 -13.84
CA VAL A 99 14.01 5.49 -14.97
C VAL A 99 13.05 6.62 -15.32
N THR A 100 13.39 7.84 -14.90
CA THR A 100 12.71 9.06 -15.37
C THR A 100 13.04 9.25 -16.85
N THR A 101 12.38 8.51 -17.74
CA THR A 101 12.35 8.88 -19.16
C THR A 101 11.44 10.09 -19.29
N THR A 102 12.06 11.26 -19.15
CA THR A 102 11.44 12.54 -19.50
C THR A 102 11.32 12.57 -21.04
N PRO A 103 10.18 12.99 -21.62
CA PRO A 103 10.04 13.12 -23.07
C PRO A 103 10.97 14.18 -23.66
#